data_AF-A0A3D1XT80-F1
#
_entry.id   AF-A0A3D1XT80-F1
#
_cell.length_a   1.000
_cell.length_b   1.000
_cell.length_c   1.000
_cell.angle_alpha   90.00
_cell.angle_beta   90.00
_cell.angle_gamma   90.00
#
_symmetry.space_group_name_H-M   'P 1'
#
loop_
_entity.id
_entity.type
_entity.pdbx_description
1 polymer ?
#
loop_
_entity_poly.entity_id
_entity_poly.type
_entity_poly.pdbx_seq_one_letter_code
_entity_poly.pdbx_strand_id
1 'polypeptide(L)'
;MTGFRIHFSPMFKVIPVTVLAFVFILIGGRFSVFAEDSKVLDDMVLIKAGTFQRGCNRFGPKHGAPEQKVHLDSYWIDKYEVTNKKFEEIFPDHNLRRSIFSDCDDCAVSKVSWYEAADYCHIIGKSL
;
A
#
# COMPACT_ATOMS: atom_id res chain seq x y z
N MET A 1 5.38 -7.10 76.21
CA MET A 1 4.45 -7.77 75.26
C MET A 1 5.09 -7.72 73.89
N THR A 2 5.60 -8.86 73.45
CA THR A 2 6.48 -9.04 72.28
C THR A 2 5.70 -8.98 70.97
N GLY A 3 6.15 -8.13 70.05
CA GLY A 3 5.57 -8.00 68.71
C GLY A 3 5.98 -9.14 67.78
N PHE A 4 5.00 -9.72 67.10
CA PHE A 4 5.19 -10.78 66.10
C PHE A 4 5.49 -10.15 64.74
N ARG A 5 6.73 -10.31 64.24
CA ARG A 5 7.13 -9.93 62.87
C ARG A 5 6.71 -11.05 61.91
N ILE A 6 5.78 -10.76 60.99
CA ILE A 6 5.37 -11.68 59.92
C ILE A 6 6.37 -11.54 58.77
N HIS A 7 7.14 -12.59 58.50
CA HIS A 7 8.10 -12.66 57.42
C HIS A 7 7.39 -13.15 56.15
N PHE A 8 7.04 -12.25 55.22
CA PHE A 8 6.52 -12.61 53.90
C PHE A 8 7.69 -13.08 53.02
N SER A 9 7.63 -14.33 52.56
CA SER A 9 8.64 -14.92 51.68
C SER A 9 8.45 -14.48 50.20
N PRO A 10 9.54 -14.36 49.41
CA PRO A 10 9.52 -13.80 48.05
C PRO A 10 8.88 -14.72 46.99
N MET A 11 8.37 -15.88 47.38
CA MET A 11 7.92 -16.94 46.48
C MET A 11 6.60 -16.62 45.76
N PHE A 12 5.80 -15.68 46.27
CA PHE A 12 4.50 -15.33 45.69
C PHE A 12 4.52 -14.32 44.53
N LYS A 13 5.68 -13.71 44.23
CA LYS A 13 5.80 -12.72 43.14
C LYS A 13 6.27 -13.30 41.79
N VAL A 14 6.82 -14.51 41.79
CA VAL A 14 7.40 -15.13 40.58
C VAL A 14 6.33 -15.87 39.76
N ILE A 15 5.39 -16.51 40.44
CA ILE A 15 4.31 -17.32 39.86
C ILE A 15 3.41 -16.54 38.87
N PRO A 16 2.97 -15.29 39.15
CA PRO A 16 2.09 -14.58 38.20
C PRO A 16 2.83 -14.13 36.93
N VAL A 17 4.14 -13.83 37.01
CA VAL A 17 4.93 -13.39 35.86
C VAL A 17 5.21 -14.56 34.91
N THR A 18 5.51 -15.74 35.46
CA THR A 18 5.72 -16.95 34.64
C THR A 18 4.42 -17.43 33.99
N VAL A 19 3.28 -17.29 34.68
CA VAL A 19 1.97 -17.66 34.11
C VAL A 19 1.58 -16.70 32.97
N LEU A 20 1.80 -15.40 33.11
CA LEU A 20 1.57 -14.42 32.04
C LEU A 20 2.48 -14.64 30.81
N ALA A 21 3.75 -14.97 31.02
CA ALA A 21 4.67 -15.31 29.94
C ALA A 21 4.26 -16.62 29.25
N PHE A 22 3.81 -17.64 29.99
CA PHE A 22 3.29 -18.88 29.41
C PHE A 22 1.99 -18.64 28.64
N VAL A 23 1.11 -17.75 29.09
CA VAL A 23 -0.10 -17.35 28.35
C VAL A 23 0.29 -16.62 27.07
N PHE A 24 1.28 -15.73 27.09
CA PHE A 24 1.82 -15.11 25.88
C PHE A 24 2.55 -16.09 24.96
N ILE A 25 3.11 -17.20 25.44
CA ILE A 25 3.74 -18.25 24.60
C ILE A 25 2.67 -19.22 24.05
N LEU A 26 1.61 -19.51 24.81
CA LEU A 26 0.48 -20.34 24.38
C LEU A 26 -0.46 -19.58 23.43
N ILE A 27 -0.52 -18.25 23.52
CA ILE A 27 -1.25 -17.36 22.59
C ILE A 27 -0.32 -16.82 21.49
N GLY A 28 0.98 -16.73 21.73
CA GLY A 28 1.97 -16.04 20.87
C GLY A 28 2.60 -16.92 19.80
N GLY A 29 1.78 -17.41 18.87
CA GLY A 29 2.31 -18.04 17.66
C GLY A 29 1.50 -17.88 16.39
N ARG A 30 0.27 -17.33 16.46
CA ARG A 30 -0.59 -17.18 15.27
C ARG A 30 -1.42 -15.90 15.32
N PHE A 31 -0.77 -14.76 15.47
CA PHE A 31 -1.32 -13.56 14.83
C PHE A 31 -0.99 -13.70 13.34
N SER A 32 -1.88 -14.34 12.59
CA SER A 32 -1.86 -14.22 11.14
C SER A 32 -2.17 -12.76 10.83
N VAL A 33 -1.13 -11.98 10.51
CA VAL A 33 -1.29 -10.73 9.78
C VAL A 33 -1.85 -11.15 8.42
N PHE A 34 -3.18 -11.15 8.29
CA PHE A 34 -3.81 -11.35 7.00
C PHE A 34 -3.55 -10.09 6.19
N ALA A 35 -2.78 -10.24 5.11
CA ALA A 35 -2.40 -9.18 4.22
C ALA A 35 -3.65 -8.49 3.65
N GLU A 36 -3.68 -7.16 3.73
CA GLU A 36 -4.60 -6.28 3.02
C GLU A 36 -4.28 -6.23 1.51
N ASP A 37 -3.59 -7.24 0.95
CA ASP A 37 -3.16 -7.24 -0.45
C ASP A 37 -4.34 -7.39 -1.42
N SER A 38 -5.42 -8.06 -1.02
CA SER A 38 -6.50 -8.38 -1.96
C SER A 38 -7.28 -7.16 -2.43
N LYS A 39 -7.36 -6.09 -1.62
CA LYS A 39 -8.11 -4.87 -1.98
C LYS A 39 -7.24 -3.93 -2.83
N VAL A 40 -5.94 -3.84 -2.55
CA VAL A 40 -5.02 -2.97 -3.30
C VAL A 40 -4.87 -3.45 -4.74
N LEU A 41 -4.81 -4.77 -4.95
CA LEU A 41 -4.67 -5.38 -6.28
C LEU A 41 -6.00 -5.45 -7.06
N ASP A 42 -7.10 -4.96 -6.48
CA ASP A 42 -8.37 -4.94 -7.19
C ASP A 42 -8.27 -4.08 -8.45
N ASP A 43 -8.84 -4.57 -9.54
CA ASP A 43 -8.69 -4.01 -10.88
C ASP A 43 -7.26 -3.79 -11.42
N MET A 44 -6.26 -4.47 -10.87
CA MET A 44 -4.92 -4.52 -11.45
C MET A 44 -4.71 -5.75 -12.32
N VAL A 45 -3.72 -5.68 -13.22
CA VAL A 45 -3.26 -6.81 -14.01
C VAL A 45 -1.77 -7.05 -13.76
N LEU A 46 -1.40 -8.32 -13.58
CA LEU A 46 0.00 -8.73 -13.46
C LEU A 46 0.65 -8.75 -14.85
N ILE A 47 1.66 -7.91 -15.02
CA ILE A 47 2.60 -7.99 -16.14
C ILE A 47 3.75 -8.87 -15.70
N LYS A 48 3.95 -9.99 -16.40
CA LYS A 48 5.04 -10.92 -16.11
C LYS A 48 6.38 -10.30 -16.50
N ALA A 49 7.41 -10.62 -15.72
CA ALA A 49 8.79 -10.26 -16.03
C ALA A 49 9.18 -10.71 -17.45
N GLY A 50 9.99 -9.89 -18.11
CA GLY A 50 10.38 -10.18 -19.48
C GLY A 50 11.16 -9.04 -20.13
N THR A 51 11.57 -9.31 -21.37
CA THR A 51 12.26 -8.32 -22.20
C THR A 51 11.31 -7.81 -23.26
N PHE A 52 11.10 -6.49 -23.27
CA PHE A 52 10.16 -5.81 -24.16
C PHE A 52 10.90 -4.85 -25.09
N GLN A 53 10.29 -4.58 -26.24
CA GLN A 53 10.77 -3.56 -27.16
C GLN A 53 10.11 -2.22 -26.80
N ARG A 54 10.91 -1.24 -26.36
CA ARG A 54 10.47 0.12 -26.04
C ARG A 54 10.87 1.07 -27.17
N GLY A 55 9.99 2.02 -27.48
CA GLY A 55 10.25 3.06 -28.48
C GLY A 55 9.95 2.61 -29.91
N CYS A 56 10.36 3.41 -30.89
CA CYS A 56 10.25 3.07 -32.31
C CYS A 56 11.26 3.85 -33.15
N ASN A 57 11.71 3.27 -34.26
CA ASN A 57 12.64 3.97 -35.18
C ASN A 57 11.94 4.82 -36.24
N ARG A 58 10.60 4.75 -36.35
CA ARG A 58 9.83 5.35 -37.44
C ARG A 58 9.73 6.88 -37.35
N PHE A 59 9.65 7.42 -36.14
CA PHE A 59 9.31 8.83 -35.92
C PHE A 59 10.50 9.68 -35.41
N GLY A 60 11.67 9.07 -35.21
CA GLY A 60 12.89 9.77 -34.79
C GLY A 60 13.01 10.01 -33.27
N PRO A 61 14.11 10.64 -32.80
CA PRO A 61 14.49 10.63 -31.39
C PRO A 61 13.49 11.29 -30.43
N LYS A 62 12.78 12.33 -30.88
CA LYS A 62 11.74 13.02 -30.08
C LYS A 62 10.47 12.18 -29.87
N HIS A 63 10.34 11.09 -30.61
CA HIS A 63 9.15 10.23 -30.64
C HIS A 63 9.49 8.77 -30.30
N GLY A 64 10.56 8.56 -29.53
CA GLY A 64 10.90 7.24 -28.98
C GLY A 64 11.96 6.46 -29.75
N ALA A 65 12.71 7.07 -30.67
CA ALA A 65 13.91 6.44 -31.22
C ALA A 65 15.15 6.67 -30.31
N PRO A 66 16.14 5.76 -30.32
CA PRO A 66 16.10 4.46 -30.99
C PRO A 66 15.20 3.48 -30.25
N GLU A 67 14.71 2.51 -31.01
CA GLU A 67 14.06 1.34 -30.44
C GLU A 67 15.05 0.54 -29.56
N GLN A 68 14.64 0.14 -28.36
CA GLN A 68 15.53 -0.51 -27.38
C GLN A 68 14.86 -1.70 -26.69
N LYS A 69 15.64 -2.76 -26.45
CA LYS A 69 15.23 -3.88 -25.59
C LYS A 69 15.42 -3.50 -24.12
N VAL A 70 14.37 -3.66 -23.31
CA VAL A 70 14.36 -3.36 -21.88
C VAL A 70 13.86 -4.58 -21.12
N HIS A 71 14.58 -5.00 -20.08
CA HIS A 71 14.11 -6.01 -19.16
C HIS A 71 13.35 -5.34 -18.01
N LEU A 72 12.19 -5.88 -17.67
CA LEU A 72 11.39 -5.46 -16.53
C LEU A 72 11.08 -6.68 -15.66
N ASP A 73 11.15 -6.50 -14.36
CA ASP A 73 10.63 -7.48 -13.40
C ASP A 73 9.10 -7.56 -13.46
N SER A 74 8.49 -8.52 -12.76
CA SER A 74 7.03 -8.61 -12.74
C SER A 74 6.45 -7.47 -11.90
N TYR A 75 5.40 -6.83 -12.39
CA TYR A 75 4.71 -5.76 -11.68
C TYR A 75 3.21 -5.80 -11.96
N TRP A 76 2.43 -5.25 -11.02
CA TRP A 76 1.01 -5.02 -11.21
C TRP A 76 0.79 -3.60 -11.71
N ILE A 77 -0.16 -3.41 -12.63
CA ILE A 77 -0.58 -2.09 -13.09
C ILE A 77 -2.11 -2.02 -13.12
N ASP A 78 -2.68 -0.86 -12.77
CA ASP A 78 -4.11 -0.62 -12.85
C ASP A 78 -4.60 -0.83 -14.30
N LYS A 79 -5.73 -1.52 -14.49
CA LYS A 79 -6.34 -1.73 -15.81
C LYS A 79 -6.91 -0.45 -16.42
N TYR A 80 -7.26 0.52 -15.58
CA TYR A 80 -7.91 1.78 -15.94
C TYR A 80 -7.22 2.94 -15.22
N GLU A 81 -7.33 4.14 -15.78
CA GLU A 81 -6.91 5.35 -15.09
C GLU A 81 -7.70 5.54 -13.77
N VAL A 82 -7.08 6.22 -12.81
CA VAL A 82 -7.75 6.62 -11.56
C VAL A 82 -8.93 7.52 -11.90
N THR A 83 -10.10 7.23 -11.34
CA THR A 83 -11.32 8.03 -11.60
C THR A 83 -11.41 9.23 -10.67
N ASN A 84 -12.19 10.24 -11.05
CA ASN A 84 -12.46 11.41 -10.18
C ASN A 84 -12.96 10.97 -8.80
N LYS A 85 -13.93 10.05 -8.75
CA LYS A 85 -14.47 9.53 -7.50
C LYS A 85 -13.41 8.92 -6.60
N LYS A 86 -12.55 8.05 -7.15
CA LYS A 86 -11.46 7.40 -6.39
C LYS A 86 -10.44 8.43 -5.89
N PHE A 87 -10.08 9.40 -6.72
CA PHE A 87 -9.14 10.45 -6.32
C PHE A 87 -9.69 11.35 -5.21
N GLU A 88 -10.98 11.71 -5.30
CA GLU A 88 -11.67 12.57 -4.34
C GLU A 88 -11.95 11.91 -2.98
N GLU A 89 -11.90 10.58 -2.89
CA GLU A 89 -11.87 9.89 -1.60
C GLU A 89 -10.63 10.28 -0.77
N ILE A 90 -9.52 10.64 -1.44
CA ILE A 90 -8.26 11.08 -0.80
C ILE A 90 -8.12 12.60 -0.82
N PHE A 91 -8.51 13.26 -1.91
CA PHE A 91 -8.40 14.71 -2.12
C PHE A 91 -9.77 15.33 -2.44
N PRO A 92 -10.67 15.52 -1.45
CA PRO A 92 -12.04 15.94 -1.69
C PRO A 92 -12.18 17.27 -2.46
N ASP A 93 -11.27 18.21 -2.21
CA ASP A 93 -11.27 19.54 -2.86
C ASP A 93 -11.00 19.47 -4.37
N HIS A 94 -10.58 18.31 -4.90
CA HIS A 94 -10.44 18.12 -6.34
C HIS A 94 -11.77 18.30 -7.09
N ASN A 95 -12.91 18.03 -6.44
CA ASN A 95 -14.23 18.20 -7.03
C ASN A 95 -14.48 19.64 -7.54
N LEU A 96 -13.90 20.65 -6.89
CA LEU A 96 -14.04 22.07 -7.24
C LEU A 96 -13.28 22.44 -8.52
N ARG A 97 -12.36 21.58 -8.95
CA ARG A 97 -11.43 21.86 -10.04
C ARG A 97 -11.42 20.77 -11.11
N ARG A 98 -12.44 19.90 -11.16
CA ARG A 98 -12.63 18.93 -12.24
C ARG A 98 -12.50 19.58 -13.63
N SER A 99 -12.11 18.78 -14.61
CA SER A 99 -12.10 19.22 -16.01
C SER A 99 -13.51 19.15 -16.59
N ILE A 100 -13.92 20.13 -17.38
CA ILE A 100 -15.19 20.08 -18.12
C ILE A 100 -15.26 18.88 -19.09
N PHE A 101 -14.10 18.34 -19.49
CA PHE A 101 -13.99 17.15 -20.35
C PHE A 101 -13.94 15.84 -19.55
N SER A 102 -13.92 15.91 -18.21
CA SER A 102 -13.88 14.77 -17.31
C SER A 102 -14.64 15.14 -16.02
N ASP A 103 -15.92 15.47 -16.16
CA ASP A 103 -16.77 15.96 -15.05
C ASP A 103 -17.65 14.85 -14.43
N CYS A 104 -17.48 13.60 -14.87
CA CYS A 104 -18.21 12.44 -14.32
C CYS A 104 -17.38 11.68 -13.28
N ASP A 105 -18.05 10.97 -12.36
CA ASP A 105 -17.40 10.27 -11.25
C ASP A 105 -16.47 9.13 -11.69
N ASP A 106 -16.87 8.39 -12.73
CA ASP A 106 -16.12 7.25 -13.28
C ASP A 106 -15.18 7.67 -14.43
N CYS A 107 -15.07 8.98 -14.71
CA CYS A 107 -14.15 9.52 -15.70
C CYS A 107 -12.74 9.63 -15.12
N ALA A 108 -11.71 9.51 -15.97
CA ALA A 108 -10.30 9.62 -15.55
C ALA A 108 -10.01 10.99 -14.94
N VAL A 109 -9.42 11.00 -13.75
CA VAL A 109 -9.02 12.22 -13.07
C VAL A 109 -8.00 12.99 -13.92
N SER A 110 -8.16 14.31 -13.99
CA SER A 110 -7.31 15.18 -14.80
C SER A 110 -6.99 16.46 -14.03
N LYS A 111 -6.12 17.33 -14.58
CA LYS A 111 -5.62 18.52 -13.87
C LYS A 111 -4.92 18.19 -12.54
N VAL A 112 -4.36 16.99 -12.39
CA VAL A 112 -3.52 16.62 -11.24
C VAL A 112 -2.06 16.88 -11.59
N SER A 113 -1.29 17.37 -10.62
CA SER A 113 0.17 17.46 -10.77
C SER A 113 0.81 16.08 -10.61
N TRP A 114 2.06 15.94 -11.05
CA TRP A 114 2.81 14.70 -10.82
C TRP A 114 2.97 14.37 -9.33
N TYR A 115 3.15 15.40 -8.48
CA TYR A 115 3.27 15.22 -7.03
C TYR A 115 1.98 14.70 -6.41
N GLU A 116 0.82 15.28 -6.78
CA GLU A 116 -0.48 14.80 -6.31
C GLU A 116 -0.75 13.34 -6.74
N ALA A 117 -0.34 12.96 -7.96
CA ALA A 117 -0.44 11.59 -8.43
C ALA A 117 0.46 10.64 -7.63
N ALA A 118 1.70 11.04 -7.36
CA ALA A 118 2.64 10.27 -6.55
C ALA A 118 2.14 10.08 -5.11
N ASP A 119 1.65 11.16 -4.49
CA ASP A 119 1.07 11.14 -3.15
C ASP A 119 -0.19 10.26 -3.10
N TYR A 120 -1.08 10.38 -4.09
CA TYR A 120 -2.25 9.51 -4.20
C TYR A 120 -1.85 8.04 -4.20
N CYS A 121 -0.94 7.64 -5.10
CA CYS A 121 -0.46 6.26 -5.20
C CYS A 121 0.13 5.81 -3.86
N HIS A 122 0.99 6.61 -3.23
CA HIS A 122 1.60 6.27 -1.95
C HIS A 122 0.57 6.06 -0.84
N ILE A 123 -0.44 6.93 -0.75
CA ILE A 123 -1.49 6.87 0.28
C ILE A 123 -2.32 5.59 0.17
N ILE A 124 -2.62 5.13 -1.06
CA ILE A 124 -3.40 3.91 -1.29
C ILE A 124 -2.54 2.62 -1.32
N GLY A 125 -1.27 2.70 -0.93
CA GLY A 125 -0.35 1.56 -0.90
C GLY A 125 0.16 1.11 -2.28
N LYS A 126 0.15 2.00 -3.28
CA LYS A 126 0.66 1.80 -4.64
C LYS A 126 1.86 2.72 -4.93
N SER A 127 2.38 2.67 -6.16
CA SER A 127 3.44 3.55 -6.64
C SER A 127 3.19 3.97 -8.10
N LEU A 128 3.84 5.07 -8.53
CA LEU A 128 4.00 5.45 -9.93
C LEU A 128 5.19 4.73 -10.58
#